data_AF-A0A645DT59-F1
#
_entry.id   AF-A0A645DT59-F1
#
_cell.length_a   1.000
_cell.length_b   1.000
_cell.length_c   1.000
_cell.angle_alpha   90.00
_cell.angle_beta   90.00
_cell.angle_gamma   90.00
#
_symmetry.space_group_name_H-M   'P 1'
#
loop_
_entity.id
_entity.type
_entity.pdbx_description
1 polymer ?
#
loop_
_entity_poly.entity_id
_entity_poly.type
_entity_poly.pdbx_seq_one_letter_code
_entity_poly.pdbx_strand_id
1 'polypeptide(L)'
;MHPFVVNGETKTMVMDNICHLLQNFIRCSAFDNIIFCWVMHEQAIIDDILSRLDSSNCAVQCVSLVCSGEALTRRLQKDIEVGLRASDVIERSLVRLPLYECLNTVKINVSNISPRDAAEIISRL
;
A
#
# COMPACT_ATOMS: atom_id res chain seq x y z
N MET A 1 -12.17 -2.87 17.63
CA MET A 1 -11.48 -2.03 18.64
C MET A 1 -11.73 -0.57 18.31
N HIS A 2 -12.11 0.24 19.29
CA HIS A 2 -12.19 1.69 19.10
C HIS A 2 -11.84 2.44 20.40
N PRO A 3 -10.77 3.27 20.41
CA PRO A 3 -9.85 3.54 19.31
C PRO A 3 -8.88 2.36 19.06
N PHE A 4 -8.27 2.32 17.87
CA PHE A 4 -7.13 1.44 17.63
C PHE A 4 -5.90 2.04 18.32
N VAL A 5 -5.28 1.28 19.22
CA VAL A 5 -4.06 1.70 19.91
C VAL A 5 -2.87 1.20 19.12
N VAL A 6 -1.99 2.11 18.67
CA VAL A 6 -0.78 1.74 17.94
C VAL A 6 0.33 1.41 18.94
N ASN A 7 0.53 0.13 19.23
CA ASN A 7 1.60 -0.37 20.11
C ASN A 7 2.25 -1.64 19.50
N GLY A 8 3.23 -2.23 20.19
CA GLY A 8 3.93 -3.41 19.69
C GLY A 8 3.00 -4.62 19.48
N GLU A 9 2.14 -4.91 20.46
CA GLU A 9 1.19 -6.02 20.41
C GLU A 9 0.21 -5.89 19.24
N THR A 10 -0.40 -4.71 19.06
CA THR A 10 -1.37 -4.49 17.98
C THR A 10 -0.72 -4.47 16.60
N LYS A 11 0.53 -4.01 16.49
CA LYS A 11 1.31 -4.14 15.25
C LYS A 11 1.58 -5.60 14.93
N THR A 12 2.06 -6.39 15.88
CA THR A 12 2.30 -7.83 15.68
C THR A 12 1.03 -8.55 15.25
N MET A 13 -0.08 -8.33 15.96
CA MET A 13 -1.38 -8.90 15.61
C MET A 13 -1.80 -8.54 14.17
N VAL A 14 -1.63 -7.27 13.75
CA VAL A 14 -1.96 -6.86 12.38
C VAL A 14 -1.06 -7.54 11.35
N MET A 15 0.24 -7.62 11.60
CA MET A 15 1.19 -8.29 10.70
C MET A 15 0.88 -9.79 10.57
N ASP A 16 0.57 -10.45 11.68
CA ASP A 16 0.20 -11.87 11.70
C ASP A 16 -1.09 -12.11 10.92
N ASN A 17 -2.11 -11.25 11.10
CA ASN A 17 -3.36 -11.33 10.36
C ASN A 17 -3.16 -11.14 8.85
N ILE A 18 -2.34 -10.17 8.44
CA ILE A 18 -1.99 -9.94 7.04
C ILE A 18 -1.35 -11.19 6.44
N CYS A 19 -0.31 -11.72 7.09
CA CYS A 19 0.42 -12.87 6.58
C CYS A 19 -0.46 -14.12 6.52
N HIS A 20 -1.28 -14.36 7.55
CA HIS A 20 -2.21 -15.48 7.58
C HIS A 20 -3.21 -15.43 6.40
N LEU A 21 -3.83 -14.28 6.17
CA LEU A 21 -4.81 -14.13 5.09
C LEU A 21 -4.14 -14.28 3.72
N LEU A 22 -3.01 -13.60 3.49
CA LEU A 22 -2.28 -13.71 2.22
C LEU A 22 -1.83 -15.14 1.94
N GLN A 23 -1.30 -15.84 2.95
CA GLN A 23 -0.87 -17.23 2.77
C GLN A 23 -2.02 -18.17 2.40
N ASN A 24 -3.22 -17.94 2.96
CA ASN A 24 -4.42 -18.71 2.60
C ASN A 24 -4.81 -18.49 1.13
N PHE A 25 -4.75 -17.25 0.63
CA PHE A 25 -4.99 -16.98 -0.79
C PHE A 25 -3.93 -17.61 -1.68
N ILE A 26 -2.64 -17.50 -1.32
CA ILE A 26 -1.53 -18.08 -2.10
C ILE A 26 -1.67 -19.61 -2.23
N ARG A 27 -2.16 -20.29 -1.21
CA ARG A 27 -2.36 -21.75 -1.22
C ARG A 27 -3.63 -22.19 -1.95
N CYS A 28 -4.53 -21.26 -2.26
CA CYS A 28 -5.81 -21.58 -2.86
C CYS A 28 -5.72 -21.52 -4.38
N SER A 29 -5.76 -22.69 -5.03
CA SER A 29 -5.67 -22.81 -6.49
C SER A 29 -6.86 -22.24 -7.26
N ALA A 30 -7.90 -21.73 -6.57
CA ALA A 30 -9.04 -21.08 -7.21
C ALA A 30 -8.76 -19.61 -7.58
N PHE A 31 -7.65 -19.03 -7.10
CA PHE A 31 -7.27 -17.66 -7.39
C PHE A 31 -6.00 -17.61 -8.23
N ASP A 32 -6.08 -16.93 -9.37
CA ASP A 32 -4.92 -16.70 -10.24
C ASP A 32 -4.10 -15.47 -9.81
N ASN A 33 -4.76 -14.47 -9.21
CA ASN A 33 -4.16 -13.18 -8.88
C ASN A 33 -4.58 -12.72 -7.48
N ILE A 34 -3.63 -12.15 -6.73
CA ILE A 34 -3.85 -11.60 -5.39
C ILE A 34 -3.37 -10.16 -5.39
N ILE A 35 -4.26 -9.23 -5.02
CA ILE A 35 -3.91 -7.81 -4.88
C ILE A 35 -3.98 -7.45 -3.39
N PHE A 36 -2.83 -7.13 -2.82
CA PHE A 36 -2.72 -6.62 -1.47
C PHE A 36 -2.35 -5.14 -1.49
N CYS A 37 -3.25 -4.29 -1.00
CA CYS A 37 -3.06 -2.84 -0.96
C CYS A 37 -3.06 -2.36 0.49
N TRP A 38 -1.93 -1.83 0.94
CA TRP A 38 -1.76 -1.32 2.29
C TRP A 38 -0.72 -0.20 2.34
N VAL A 39 -0.72 0.59 3.42
CA VAL A 39 0.25 1.67 3.62
C VAL A 39 1.56 1.09 4.16
N MET A 40 2.49 0.81 3.26
CA MET A 40 3.82 0.27 3.56
C MET A 40 4.88 1.29 3.15
N HIS A 41 5.22 2.18 4.09
CA HIS A 41 6.12 3.32 3.84
C HIS A 41 7.58 3.04 4.23
N GLU A 42 7.87 1.84 4.74
CA GLU A 42 9.21 1.40 5.14
C GLU A 42 9.50 0.05 4.48
N GLN A 43 10.71 -0.13 3.96
CA GLN A 43 11.10 -1.38 3.27
C GLN A 43 10.98 -2.60 4.20
N ALA A 44 11.32 -2.42 5.48
CA ALA A 44 11.22 -3.47 6.48
C ALA A 44 9.81 -4.06 6.63
N ILE A 45 8.74 -3.27 6.36
CA ILE A 45 7.37 -3.77 6.42
C ILE A 45 7.13 -4.77 5.28
N ILE A 46 7.60 -4.44 4.07
CA ILE A 46 7.48 -5.30 2.88
C ILE A 46 8.32 -6.57 3.10
N ASP A 47 9.56 -6.41 3.54
CA ASP A 47 10.48 -7.53 3.77
C ASP A 47 9.95 -8.48 4.85
N ASP A 48 9.41 -7.97 5.95
CA ASP A 48 8.83 -8.78 7.02
C ASP A 48 7.63 -9.60 6.51
N ILE A 49 6.72 -8.98 5.74
CA ILE A 49 5.60 -9.70 5.11
C ILE A 49 6.12 -10.80 4.19
N LEU A 50 7.01 -10.47 3.25
CA LEU A 50 7.51 -11.44 2.28
C LEU A 50 8.29 -12.58 2.92
N SER A 51 9.05 -12.31 3.99
CA SER A 51 9.81 -13.33 4.72
C SER A 51 8.92 -14.40 5.39
N ARG A 52 7.65 -14.05 5.67
CA ARG A 52 6.67 -14.92 6.33
C ARG A 52 5.79 -15.69 5.36
N LEU A 53 5.85 -15.37 4.06
CA LEU A 53 5.03 -15.99 3.02
C LEU A 53 5.85 -17.00 2.23
N ASP A 54 5.28 -18.19 2.02
CA ASP A 54 5.75 -19.12 1.01
C ASP A 54 5.19 -18.70 -0.35
N SER A 55 6.00 -17.96 -1.11
CA SER A 55 5.69 -17.49 -2.46
C SER A 55 6.33 -18.35 -3.55
N SER A 56 6.75 -19.59 -3.24
CA SER A 56 7.44 -20.47 -4.22
C SER A 56 6.65 -20.70 -5.52
N ASN A 57 5.31 -20.68 -5.44
CA ASN A 57 4.41 -20.84 -6.58
C ASN A 57 3.74 -19.52 -7.02
N CYS A 58 4.25 -18.37 -6.57
CA CYS A 58 3.65 -17.06 -6.86
C CYS A 58 4.72 -16.06 -7.34
N ALA A 59 4.46 -15.41 -8.47
CA ALA A 59 5.26 -14.27 -8.90
C ALA A 59 4.86 -13.04 -8.08
N VAL A 60 5.77 -12.55 -7.25
CA VAL A 60 5.52 -11.39 -6.39
C VAL A 60 5.99 -10.12 -7.08
N GLN A 61 5.09 -9.15 -7.24
CA GLN A 61 5.40 -7.81 -7.72
C GLN A 61 5.06 -6.78 -6.65
N CYS A 62 6.07 -6.02 -6.21
CA CYS A 62 5.86 -4.89 -5.31
C CYS A 62 5.74 -3.60 -6.13
N VAL A 63 4.65 -2.85 -5.92
CA VAL A 63 4.34 -1.64 -6.68
C VAL A 63 4.08 -0.48 -5.73
N SER A 64 4.70 0.67 -6.00
CA SER A 64 4.38 1.95 -5.35
C SER A 64 3.67 2.85 -6.34
N LEU A 65 2.47 3.30 -5.98
CA LEU A 65 1.78 4.37 -6.68
C LEU A 65 2.26 5.71 -6.11
N VAL A 66 3.16 6.38 -6.84
CA VAL A 66 3.75 7.66 -6.42
C VAL A 66 3.11 8.83 -7.15
N CYS A 67 3.09 10.00 -6.54
CA CYS A 67 2.61 11.22 -7.19
C CYS A 67 3.35 12.45 -6.67
N SER A 68 3.27 13.54 -7.42
CA SER A 68 3.83 14.82 -7.00
C SER A 68 3.08 15.37 -5.79
N GLY A 69 3.76 16.17 -4.98
CA GLY A 69 3.15 16.87 -3.85
C GLY A 69 1.93 17.70 -4.28
N GLU A 70 1.99 18.36 -5.44
CA GLU A 70 0.87 19.13 -6.00
C GLU A 70 -0.36 18.25 -6.31
N ALA A 71 -0.16 17.09 -6.93
CA ALA A 71 -1.24 16.17 -7.24
C ALA A 71 -1.85 15.58 -5.96
N LEU A 72 -1.01 15.21 -5.00
CA LEU A 72 -1.43 14.70 -3.69
C LEU A 72 -2.26 15.73 -2.93
N THR A 73 -1.74 16.96 -2.78
CA THR A 73 -2.43 18.07 -2.10
C THR A 73 -3.77 18.36 -2.75
N ARG A 74 -3.83 18.46 -4.09
CA ARG A 74 -5.09 18.72 -4.81
C ARG A 74 -6.15 17.65 -4.57
N ARG A 75 -5.76 16.38 -4.50
CA ARG A 75 -6.68 15.26 -4.25
C ARG A 75 -7.19 15.28 -2.82
N LEU A 76 -6.29 15.41 -1.85
CA LEU A 76 -6.65 15.46 -0.43
C LEU A 76 -7.48 16.70 -0.08
N GLN A 77 -7.22 17.84 -0.73
CA GLN A 77 -8.00 19.06 -0.56
C GLN A 77 -9.48 18.85 -0.93
N LYS A 78 -9.76 18.15 -2.05
CA LYS A 78 -11.14 17.79 -2.43
C LYS A 78 -11.81 16.94 -1.35
N ASP A 79 -11.08 15.98 -0.79
CA ASP A 79 -11.59 15.11 0.27
C ASP A 79 -11.89 15.88 1.57
N ILE A 80 -11.10 16.92 1.87
CA ILE A 80 -11.35 17.83 3.00
C ILE A 80 -12.60 18.68 2.74
N GLU A 81 -12.75 19.21 1.53
CA GLU A 81 -13.91 20.04 1.14
C GLU A 81 -15.23 19.29 1.26
N VAL A 82 -15.24 17.98 1.02
CA VAL A 82 -16.43 17.11 1.20
C VAL A 82 -16.52 16.47 2.59
N GLY A 83 -15.64 16.84 3.53
CA GLY A 83 -15.68 16.37 4.92
C GLY A 83 -15.23 14.91 5.13
N LEU A 84 -14.58 14.28 4.16
CA LEU A 84 -14.07 12.91 4.29
C LEU A 84 -12.78 12.83 5.11
N ARG A 85 -12.03 13.93 5.20
CA ARG A 85 -10.74 13.98 5.90
C ARG A 85 -10.56 15.31 6.63
N ALA A 86 -9.80 15.27 7.71
CA ALA A 86 -9.34 16.47 8.41
C ALA A 86 -8.15 17.12 7.68
N SER A 87 -7.95 18.42 7.88
CA SER A 87 -6.94 19.22 7.18
C SER A 87 -5.50 18.80 7.46
N ASP A 88 -5.23 18.15 8.59
CA ASP A 88 -3.91 17.64 8.98
C ASP A 88 -3.39 16.54 8.02
N VAL A 89 -4.27 15.94 7.23
CA VAL A 89 -3.90 14.85 6.32
C VAL A 89 -2.93 15.29 5.23
N ILE A 90 -2.97 16.55 4.79
CA ILE A 90 -2.09 17.03 3.71
C ILE A 90 -0.64 17.02 4.18
N GLU A 91 -0.35 17.69 5.30
CA GLU A 91 0.99 17.77 5.87
C GLU A 91 1.56 16.38 6.15
N ARG A 92 0.78 15.53 6.83
CA ARG A 92 1.19 14.16 7.18
C ARG A 92 1.45 13.29 5.96
N SER A 93 0.68 13.46 4.89
CA SER A 93 0.85 12.71 3.65
C SER A 93 2.08 13.18 2.86
N LEU A 94 2.34 14.49 2.82
CA LEU A 94 3.50 15.05 2.13
C LEU A 94 4.83 14.59 2.75
N VAL A 95 4.91 14.51 4.09
CA VAL A 95 6.09 14.00 4.81
C VAL A 95 6.43 12.56 4.41
N ARG A 96 5.44 11.76 3.99
CA ARG A 96 5.63 10.37 3.60
C ARG A 96 6.06 10.18 2.15
N LEU A 97 5.88 11.17 1.27
CA LEU A 97 6.20 11.02 -0.16
C LEU A 97 7.63 10.51 -0.41
N PRO A 98 8.69 11.09 0.20
CA PRO A 98 10.07 10.64 -0.04
C PRO A 98 10.32 9.19 0.40
N LEU A 99 9.56 8.70 1.39
CA LEU A 99 9.75 7.33 1.91
C LEU A 99 9.42 6.28 0.85
N TYR A 100 8.46 6.56 -0.04
CA TYR A 100 8.10 5.64 -1.12
C TYR A 100 9.14 5.60 -2.23
N GLU A 101 9.89 6.67 -2.47
CA GLU A 101 10.97 6.67 -3.47
C GLU A 101 12.10 5.70 -3.09
N CYS A 102 12.35 5.54 -1.79
CA CYS A 102 13.41 4.67 -1.28
C CYS A 102 13.05 3.18 -1.24
N LEU A 103 11.80 2.79 -1.49
CA LEU A 103 11.39 1.38 -1.45
C LEU A 103 11.88 0.62 -2.69
N ASN A 104 12.25 -0.64 -2.54
CA ASN A 104 12.55 -1.54 -3.65
C ASN A 104 11.25 -2.05 -4.30
N THR A 105 10.62 -1.20 -5.11
CA THR A 105 9.36 -1.50 -5.80
C THR A 105 9.35 -0.89 -7.19
N VAL A 106 8.52 -1.41 -8.09
CA VAL A 106 8.17 -0.72 -9.33
C VAL A 106 7.43 0.57 -8.98
N LYS A 107 7.89 1.71 -9.52
CA LYS A 107 7.25 3.02 -9.30
C LYS A 107 6.33 3.32 -10.47
N ILE A 108 5.06 3.57 -10.16
CA ILE A 108 4.09 4.04 -11.14
C ILE A 108 3.71 5.47 -10.74
N ASN A 109 4.11 6.43 -11.57
CA ASN A 109 3.74 7.83 -11.35
C ASN A 109 2.27 8.03 -11.75
N VAL A 110 1.42 8.21 -10.74
CA VAL A 110 -0.02 8.40 -10.90
C VAL A 110 -0.44 9.86 -10.86
N SER A 111 0.48 10.84 -10.98
CA SER A 111 0.13 12.28 -10.93
C SER A 111 -0.91 12.67 -11.98
N ASN A 112 -0.75 12.16 -13.20
CA ASN A 112 -1.47 12.63 -14.39
C ASN A 112 -2.20 11.52 -15.16
N ILE A 113 -2.29 10.31 -14.58
CA ILE A 113 -2.99 9.17 -15.20
C ILE A 113 -4.20 8.77 -14.36
N SER A 114 -5.16 8.12 -15.01
CA SER A 114 -6.37 7.66 -14.34
C SER A 114 -6.12 6.37 -13.55
N PRO A 115 -7.01 6.00 -12.62
CA PRO A 115 -6.95 4.69 -11.96
C PRO A 115 -6.97 3.51 -12.94
N ARG A 116 -7.67 3.65 -14.07
CA ARG A 116 -7.71 2.63 -15.13
C ARG A 116 -6.34 2.45 -15.76
N ASP A 117 -5.69 3.55 -16.15
CA ASP A 117 -4.37 3.49 -16.77
C ASP A 117 -3.34 2.87 -15.81
N ALA A 118 -3.40 3.22 -14.52
CA ALA A 118 -2.55 2.62 -13.50
C ALA A 118 -2.79 1.10 -13.38
N ALA A 119 -4.05 0.65 -13.39
CA ALA A 119 -4.38 -0.77 -13.37
C ALA A 119 -3.88 -1.51 -14.62
N GLU A 120 -3.98 -0.89 -15.80
CA GLU A 120 -3.46 -1.45 -17.06
C GLU A 120 -1.93 -1.56 -17.06
N ILE A 121 -1.22 -0.64 -16.40
CA ILE A 121 0.24 -0.76 -16.21
C ILE A 121 0.54 -1.93 -15.27
N ILE A 122 -0.17 -2.05 -14.14
CA ILE A 122 0.03 -3.12 -13.17
C ILE A 122 -0.23 -4.49 -13.79
N SER A 123 -1.26 -4.63 -14.63
CA SER A 123 -1.60 -5.92 -15.25
C SER A 123 -0.58 -6.43 -16.28
N ARG A 124 0.47 -5.65 -16.58
CA ARG A 124 1.53 -5.99 -17.54
C ARG A 124 2.88 -6.25 -16.87
N LEU A 125 2.95 -6.16 -15.53
CA LEU A 125 4.12 -6.51 -14.72
C LEU A 125 4.22 -8.03 -14.55
#